data_AF-D9I2F3-F1
#
_entry.id   AF-D9I2F3-F1
#
_cell.length_a   1.000
_cell.length_b   1.000
_cell.length_c   1.000
_cell.angle_alpha   90.00
_cell.angle_beta   90.00
_cell.angle_gamma   90.00
#
_symmetry.space_group_name_H-M   'P 1'
#
loop_
_entity.id
_entity.type
_entity.pdbx_description
1 polymer ?
#
loop_
_entity_poly.entity_id
_entity_poly.type
_entity_poly.pdbx_seq_one_letter_code
_entity_poly.pdbx_strand_id
1 'polypeptide(L)' 'MVLYDTDKSNIKAAWQKVGTHAGEYGGEALERMFDCFPTTKTYFPHFDMSPGSAQVKAHG' A
#
# COMPACT_ATOMS: atom_id res chain seq x y z
N MET A 1 7.60 -18.59 -14.67
CA MET A 1 7.54 -17.22 -15.23
C MET A 1 8.34 -16.33 -14.29
N VAL A 2 9.27 -15.53 -14.82
CA VAL A 2 10.19 -14.66 -14.06
C VAL A 2 10.20 -13.29 -14.74
N LEU A 3 10.53 -12.22 -14.01
CA LEU A 3 10.60 -10.87 -14.59
C LEU A 3 11.72 -10.78 -15.64
N TYR A 4 11.36 -10.42 -16.86
CA TYR A 4 12.30 -10.06 -17.91
C TYR A 4 12.88 -8.66 -17.66
N ASP A 5 13.92 -8.29 -18.40
CA ASP A 5 14.57 -6.98 -18.21
C ASP A 5 13.66 -5.81 -18.56
N THR A 6 12.72 -6.01 -19.49
CA THR A 6 11.66 -5.05 -19.79
C THR A 6 10.71 -4.87 -18.61
N ASP A 7 10.29 -5.94 -17.93
CA ASP A 7 9.41 -5.85 -16.76
C ASP A 7 10.09 -5.07 -15.63
N LYS A 8 11.36 -5.39 -15.34
CA LYS A 8 12.16 -4.69 -14.32
C LYS A 8 12.30 -3.21 -14.65
N SER A 9 12.50 -2.88 -15.93
CA SER A 9 12.62 -1.49 -16.39
C SER A 9 11.32 -0.73 -16.21
N ASN A 10 10.18 -1.35 -16.55
CA ASN A 10 8.86 -0.77 -16.37
C ASN A 10 8.52 -0.53 -14.90
N ILE A 11 8.78 -1.52 -14.02
CA ILE A 11 8.56 -1.38 -12.57
C ILE A 11 9.41 -0.25 -11.99
N LYS A 12 10.70 -0.16 -12.37
CA LYS A 12 11.58 0.93 -11.92
C LYS A 12 11.07 2.30 -12.37
N ALA A 13 10.65 2.43 -13.63
CA ALA A 13 10.13 3.69 -14.16
C ALA A 13 8.85 4.13 -13.43
N ALA A 14 7.92 3.19 -13.19
CA ALA A 14 6.70 3.46 -12.43
C ALA A 14 7.02 3.86 -10.98
N TRP A 15 7.90 3.12 -10.30
CA TRP A 15 8.28 3.38 -8.91
C TRP A 15 9.03 4.72 -8.74
N GLN A 16 9.88 5.09 -9.70
CA GLN A 16 10.49 6.41 -9.73
C GLN A 16 9.45 7.53 -9.82
N LYS A 17 8.34 7.31 -10.52
CA LYS A 17 7.26 8.30 -10.63
C LYS A 17 6.42 8.41 -9.35
N VAL A 18 6.29 7.32 -8.58
CA VAL A 18 5.70 7.35 -7.22
C VAL A 18 6.52 8.27 -6.31
N GLY A 19 7.85 8.19 -6.36
CA GLY A 19 8.74 9.13 -5.69
C GLY A 19 8.50 9.21 -4.18
N THR A 20 8.36 10.44 -3.64
CA THR A 20 8.16 10.69 -2.21
C THR A 20 6.74 10.38 -1.72
N HIS A 21 5.82 10.02 -2.61
CA HIS A 21 4.42 9.67 -2.25
C HIS A 21 4.25 8.20 -1.87
N ALA A 22 5.32 7.40 -1.83
CA ALA A 22 5.23 5.97 -1.56
C ALA A 22 4.45 5.64 -0.27
N GLY A 23 4.72 6.34 0.84
CA GLY A 23 3.98 6.13 2.10
C GLY A 23 2.53 6.61 2.06
N GLU A 24 2.24 7.68 1.31
CA GLU A 24 0.87 8.15 1.10
C GLU A 24 0.04 7.10 0.33
N TYR A 25 0.61 6.56 -0.76
CA TYR A 25 -0.04 5.52 -1.57
C TYR A 25 -0.11 4.18 -0.85
N GLY A 26 0.87 3.86 0.00
CA GLY A 26 0.84 2.69 0.87
C GLY A 26 -0.32 2.74 1.86
N GLY A 27 -0.50 3.88 2.54
CA GLY A 27 -1.65 4.12 3.41
C GLY A 27 -2.99 4.01 2.67
N GLU A 28 -3.10 4.63 1.50
CA GLU A 28 -4.31 4.55 0.66
C GLU A 28 -4.62 3.10 0.23
N ALA A 29 -3.60 2.31 -0.13
CA ALA A 29 -3.77 0.92 -0.50
C ALA A 29 -4.31 0.08 0.67
N LEU A 30 -3.83 0.31 1.90
CA LEU A 30 -4.33 -0.36 3.10
C LEU A 30 -5.77 0.03 3.42
N GLU A 31 -6.11 1.32 3.36
CA GLU A 31 -7.49 1.80 3.55
C GLU A 31 -8.45 1.11 2.55
N ARG A 32 -8.10 1.10 1.26
CA ARG A 32 -8.88 0.41 0.21
C ARG A 32 -9.00 -1.10 0.47
N MET A 33 -7.94 -1.74 0.96
CA MET A 33 -7.97 -3.16 1.30
C MET A 33 -8.95 -3.45 2.44
N PHE A 34 -8.95 -2.63 3.50
CA PHE A 34 -9.84 -2.82 4.65
C PHE A 34 -11.31 -2.57 4.32
N ASP A 35 -11.58 -1.67 3.37
CA ASP A 35 -12.93 -1.37 2.89
C ASP A 35 -13.45 -2.43 1.91
N CYS A 36 -12.66 -2.77 0.89
CA CYS A 36 -13.06 -3.73 -0.14
C CYS A 36 -13.01 -5.18 0.34
N PHE A 37 -12.13 -5.50 1.30
CA PHE A 37 -11.93 -6.86 1.81
C PHE A 37 -11.93 -6.88 3.35
N PRO A 38 -13.09 -6.72 4.01
CA PRO A 38 -13.16 -6.48 5.45
C PRO A 38 -12.52 -7.57 6.34
N THR A 39 -12.43 -8.81 5.87
CA THR A 39 -11.80 -9.92 6.60
C THR A 39 -10.29 -9.68 6.84
N THR A 40 -9.63 -8.86 6.02
CA THR A 40 -8.22 -8.50 6.20
C THR A 40 -7.98 -7.71 7.49
N LYS A 41 -9.00 -7.01 8.03
CA LYS A 41 -8.91 -6.31 9.32
C LYS A 41 -8.65 -7.25 10.50
N THR A 42 -8.92 -8.55 10.36
CA THR A 42 -8.66 -9.55 11.42
C THR A 42 -7.18 -9.69 11.79
N TYR A 43 -6.26 -9.31 10.89
CA TYR A 43 -4.82 -9.30 11.18
C TYR A 43 -4.37 -8.08 11.98
N PHE A 44 -5.20 -7.05 12.09
CA PHE A 44 -4.86 -5.76 12.69
C PHE A 44 -5.82 -5.36 13.82
N PRO A 45 -6.10 -6.23 14.81
CA PRO A 45 -7.03 -5.91 15.89
C PRO A 45 -6.52 -4.81 16.84
N HIS A 46 -5.25 -4.45 16.72
CA HIS A 46 -4.54 -3.48 17.57
C HIS A 46 -4.29 -2.13 16.88
N PHE A 47 -4.83 -1.95 15.67
CA PHE A 47 -4.74 -0.70 14.93
C PHE A 47 -6.04 0.10 15.10
N ASP A 48 -5.91 1.41 15.23
CA ASP A 48 -6.98 2.35 14.91
C ASP A 48 -7.24 2.31 13.40
N MET A 49 -8.45 1.90 13.03
CA MET A 49 -8.93 1.79 11.65
C MET A 49 -9.90 2.90 11.25
N SER A 50 -9.95 3.98 12.03
CA SER A 50 -10.70 5.17 11.64
C SER A 50 -10.07 5.83 10.40
N PRO A 51 -10.89 6.50 9.56
CA PRO A 51 -10.37 7.21 8.39
C PRO A 51 -9.24 8.18 8.75
N GLY A 52 -8.10 8.06 8.08
CA GLY A 52 -6.94 8.92 8.30
C GLY A 52 -6.05 8.55 9.49
N SER A 53 -6.25 7.37 10.09
CA SER A 53 -5.42 6.79 11.16
C SER A 53 -3.91 6.96 10.91
N ALA A 54 -3.20 7.49 11.89
CA ALA A 54 -1.75 7.62 11.84
C ALA A 54 -1.04 6.25 11.80
N GLN A 55 -1.64 5.21 12.38
CA GLN A 55 -1.07 3.86 12.38
C GLN A 55 -1.14 3.23 10.99
N VAL A 56 -2.26 3.39 10.29
CA VAL A 56 -2.42 2.90 8.90
C VAL A 56 -1.47 3.63 7.96
N LYS A 57 -1.37 4.96 8.09
CA LYS A 57 -0.43 5.79 7.28
C LYS A 57 1.04 5.47 7.52
N ALA A 58 1.42 5.11 8.74
CA ALA A 58 2.80 4.77 9.06
C ALA A 58 3.18 3.31 8.69
N HIS A 59 2.19 2.41 8.62
CA HIS A 59 2.40 1.03 8.21
C HIS A 59 2.51 0.86 6.70
N GLY A 60 1.76 1.68 5.94
CA GLY A 60 1.85 1.78 4.49
C GLY A 60 3.12 2.49 4.02
#